data_AF-A0AAV7NWW9-F1
#
_entry.id   AF-A0AAV7NWW9-F1
#
_cell.length_a   1.000
_cell.length_b   1.000
_cell.length_c   1.000
_cell.angle_alpha   90.00
_cell.angle_beta   90.00
_cell.angle_gamma   90.00
#
_symmetry.space_group_name_H-M   'P 1'
#
loop_
_entity.id
_entity.type
_entity.pdbx_description
1 polymer ?
#
loop_
_entity_poly.entity_id
_entity_poly.type
_entity_poly.pdbx_seq_one_letter_code
_entity_poly.pdbx_strand_id
1 'polypeptide(L)'
;MEGFIERLLVQLLGRDTFSSTFVVERANCSLVAQPPPGTSPKPIIVKLLNYRDHDAALRRARELKTLQHEGMTISLYTDFTQQVQEAIRQFITGKRQLRDLQLEYHMLDPAKLLVMVDGKPLFFTDHKLLTQFLKQQIVGWGQGREMAGTPA
;
A
#
# COMPACT_ATOMS: atom_id res chain seq x y z
N MET A 1 23.05 1.55 -13.64
CA MET A 1 22.32 1.61 -12.35
C MET A 1 21.51 0.33 -12.12
N GLU A 2 20.93 -0.20 -13.19
CA GLU A 2 20.17 -1.44 -13.34
C GLU A 2 20.78 -2.61 -12.57
N GLY A 3 22.02 -3.02 -12.90
CA GLY A 3 22.65 -4.17 -12.24
C GLY A 3 22.87 -3.99 -10.73
N PHE A 4 23.02 -2.75 -10.24
CA PHE A 4 23.03 -2.50 -8.79
C PHE A 4 21.66 -2.74 -8.18
N ILE A 5 20.60 -2.22 -8.81
CA ILE A 5 19.22 -2.40 -8.36
C ILE A 5 18.80 -3.87 -8.42
N GLU A 6 19.19 -4.62 -9.45
CA GLU A 6 18.93 -6.06 -9.53
C GLU A 6 19.51 -6.80 -8.34
N ARG A 7 20.79 -6.57 -8.04
CA ARG A 7 21.46 -7.19 -6.89
C ARG A 7 20.85 -6.76 -5.57
N LEU A 8 20.54 -5.47 -5.43
CA LEU A 8 19.90 -4.92 -4.24
C LEU A 8 18.53 -5.57 -3.99
N LEU A 9 17.68 -5.66 -5.01
CA LEU A 9 16.36 -6.26 -4.89
C LEU A 9 16.44 -7.75 -4.54
N VAL A 10 17.35 -8.50 -5.17
CA VAL A 10 17.60 -9.91 -4.83
C VAL A 10 18.11 -10.07 -3.40
N GLN A 11 19.02 -9.20 -2.95
CA GLN A 11 19.54 -9.21 -1.58
C GLN A 11 18.44 -8.90 -0.55
N LEU A 12 17.57 -7.93 -0.83
CA LEU A 12 16.53 -7.48 0.09
C LEU A 12 15.34 -8.44 0.17
N LEU A 13 14.94 -9.04 -0.96
CA LEU A 13 13.69 -9.77 -1.10
C LEU A 13 13.88 -11.28 -1.25
N GLY A 14 15.11 -11.75 -1.48
CA GLY A 14 15.42 -13.15 -1.74
C GLY A 14 15.31 -13.52 -3.22
N ARG A 15 16.18 -14.41 -3.68
CA ARG A 15 16.21 -14.85 -5.09
C ARG A 15 14.95 -15.62 -5.49
N ASP A 16 14.34 -16.31 -4.53
CA ASP A 16 13.11 -17.08 -4.62
C ASP A 16 11.86 -16.23 -4.92
N THR A 17 11.89 -14.94 -4.60
CA THR A 17 10.82 -14.00 -4.93
C THR A 17 10.69 -13.75 -6.44
N PHE A 18 11.79 -13.91 -7.18
CA PHE A 18 11.89 -13.47 -8.57
C PHE A 18 11.96 -14.63 -9.55
N SER A 19 11.46 -14.42 -10.76
CA SER A 19 11.56 -15.38 -11.86
C SER A 19 13.01 -15.69 -12.24
N SER A 20 13.24 -16.81 -12.95
CA SER A 20 14.57 -17.13 -13.50
C SER A 20 15.06 -16.06 -14.49
N THR A 21 14.13 -15.33 -15.11
CA THR A 21 14.37 -14.27 -16.11
C THR A 21 14.24 -12.86 -15.52
N PHE A 22 14.41 -12.69 -14.21
CA PHE A 22 14.32 -11.38 -13.58
C PHE A 22 15.38 -10.41 -14.12
N VAL A 23 14.90 -9.28 -14.65
CA VAL A 23 15.71 -8.22 -15.24
C VAL A 23 15.11 -6.86 -14.90
N VAL A 24 15.97 -5.92 -14.54
CA VAL A 24 15.66 -4.48 -14.46
C VAL A 24 15.95 -3.87 -15.82
N GLU A 25 14.89 -3.48 -16.55
CA GLU A 25 15.06 -2.83 -17.86
C GLU A 25 15.71 -1.46 -17.73
N ARG A 26 15.30 -0.69 -16.71
CA ARG A 26 15.73 0.69 -16.49
C ARG A 26 15.74 1.03 -15.02
N ALA A 27 16.72 1.79 -14.59
CA ALA A 27 16.72 2.42 -13.27
C ALA A 27 17.30 3.83 -13.34
N ASN A 28 16.56 4.82 -12.81
CA ASN A 28 17.02 6.19 -12.72
C ASN A 28 16.53 6.87 -11.44
N CYS A 29 17.30 7.84 -10.94
CA CYS A 29 16.82 8.72 -9.87
C CYS A 29 15.72 9.65 -10.41
N SER A 30 14.76 10.00 -9.57
CA SER A 30 13.72 10.97 -9.90
C SER A 30 14.33 12.33 -10.24
N LEU A 31 13.62 13.11 -11.08
CA LEU A 31 14.04 14.44 -11.51
C LEU A 31 13.83 15.53 -10.44
N VAL A 32 13.58 15.14 -9.19
CA VAL A 32 13.41 16.07 -8.07
C VAL A 32 14.75 16.77 -7.77
N ALA A 33 14.69 18.01 -7.27
CA ALA A 33 15.87 18.74 -6.81
C ALA A 33 16.67 17.92 -5.80
N GLN A 34 17.98 18.16 -5.72
CA GLN A 34 18.82 17.46 -4.75
C GLN A 34 18.32 17.78 -3.34
N PRO A 35 17.93 16.75 -2.56
CA PRO A 35 17.45 16.97 -1.21
C PRO A 35 18.62 17.45 -0.32
N PRO A 36 18.36 18.28 0.71
CA PRO A 36 19.41 18.80 1.59
C PRO A 36 20.21 17.68 2.29
N PRO A 37 21.48 17.93 2.66
CA PRO A 37 22.24 16.99 3.47
C PRO A 37 21.48 16.60 4.74
N GLY A 38 21.46 15.30 5.07
CA GLY A 38 20.74 14.77 6.24
C GLY A 38 19.27 14.43 6.01
N THR A 39 18.75 14.61 4.79
CA THR A 39 17.41 14.15 4.40
C THR A 39 17.46 12.90 3.53
N SER A 40 16.30 12.25 3.32
CA SER A 40 16.21 11.02 2.53
C SER A 40 16.73 11.23 1.09
N PRO A 41 17.46 10.25 0.53
CA PRO A 41 17.92 10.30 -0.85
C PRO A 41 16.78 10.44 -1.86
N LYS A 42 17.11 10.82 -3.11
CA LYS A 42 16.13 10.86 -4.20
C LYS A 42 15.52 9.47 -4.41
N PRO A 43 14.19 9.37 -4.59
CA PRO A 43 13.57 8.14 -5.01
C PRO A 43 14.18 7.63 -6.32
N ILE A 44 14.34 6.31 -6.43
CA ILE A 44 14.77 5.64 -7.66
C ILE A 44 13.52 5.06 -8.31
N ILE A 45 13.30 5.39 -9.58
CA ILE A 45 12.26 4.82 -10.41
C ILE A 45 12.87 3.63 -11.15
N VAL A 46 12.23 2.48 -11.01
CA VAL A 46 12.73 1.21 -11.53
C VAL A 46 11.66 0.62 -12.43
N LYS A 47 12.04 0.27 -13.67
CA LYS A 47 11.20 -0.47 -14.59
C LYS A 47 11.71 -1.91 -14.68
N LEU A 48 10.88 -2.86 -14.26
CA LEU A 48 11.15 -4.29 -14.40
C LEU A 48 10.64 -4.80 -15.74
N LEU A 49 11.32 -5.82 -16.27
CA LEU A 49 10.94 -6.45 -17.54
C LEU A 49 9.59 -7.17 -17.44
N ASN A 50 9.31 -7.81 -16.30
CA ASN A 50 8.11 -8.60 -16.09
C ASN A 50 7.25 -8.03 -14.95
N TYR A 51 5.97 -7.78 -15.22
CA TYR A 51 5.01 -7.31 -14.22
C TYR A 51 4.85 -8.30 -13.05
N ARG A 52 5.04 -9.61 -13.30
CA ARG A 52 4.94 -10.63 -12.23
C ARG A 52 6.04 -10.47 -11.19
N ASP A 53 7.24 -10.11 -11.62
CA ASP A 53 8.37 -9.83 -10.71
C ASP A 53 8.14 -8.53 -9.93
N HIS A 54 7.49 -7.54 -10.56
CA HIS A 54 7.03 -6.33 -9.86
C HIS A 54 6.03 -6.65 -8.75
N ASP A 55 4.98 -7.41 -9.07
CA ASP A 55 3.95 -7.76 -8.08
C ASP A 55 4.50 -8.66 -6.98
N ALA A 56 5.38 -9.62 -7.32
CA ALA A 56 6.07 -10.46 -6.35
C ALA A 56 6.94 -9.63 -5.41
N ALA A 57 7.73 -8.67 -5.94
CA ALA A 57 8.56 -7.79 -5.14
C ALA A 57 7.74 -6.96 -4.14
N LEU A 58 6.64 -6.35 -4.59
CA LEU A 58 5.77 -5.55 -3.73
C LEU A 58 5.05 -6.39 -2.68
N ARG A 59 4.60 -7.61 -3.01
CA ARG A 59 4.04 -8.53 -2.02
C ARG A 59 5.07 -8.90 -0.97
N ARG A 60 6.26 -9.30 -1.41
CA ARG A 60 7.35 -9.70 -0.49
C ARG A 60 7.78 -8.55 0.42
N ALA A 61 7.87 -7.34 -0.11
CA ALA A 61 8.17 -6.15 0.69
C ALA A 61 7.15 -5.91 1.81
N ARG A 62 5.85 -6.13 1.54
CA ARG A 62 4.78 -6.00 2.54
C ARG A 62 4.87 -7.08 3.62
N GLU A 63 5.21 -8.30 3.24
CA GLU A 63 5.39 -9.42 4.18
C GLU A 63 6.56 -9.17 5.14
N LEU A 64 7.68 -8.67 4.62
CA LEU A 64 8.88 -8.38 5.41
C LEU A 64 8.72 -7.16 6.32
N LYS A 65 7.73 -6.27 6.04
CA LYS A 65 7.40 -5.01 6.74
C LYS A 65 8.50 -3.94 6.75
N THR A 66 9.76 -4.33 6.91
CA THR A 66 10.91 -3.42 6.98
C THR A 66 12.03 -3.98 6.13
N LEU A 67 12.44 -3.22 5.11
CA LEU A 67 13.61 -3.54 4.29
C LEU A 67 14.76 -2.64 4.75
N GLN A 68 15.93 -3.19 4.98
CA GLN A 68 17.11 -2.42 5.38
C GLN A 68 18.29 -2.71 4.46
N HIS A 69 19.00 -1.66 4.08
CA HIS A 69 20.27 -1.73 3.36
C HIS A 69 21.23 -0.71 3.96
N GLU A 70 22.41 -1.16 4.39
CA GLU A 70 23.46 -0.28 4.95
C GLU A 70 22.95 0.63 6.10
N GLY A 71 22.07 0.10 6.95
CA GLY A 71 21.48 0.85 8.07
C GLY A 71 20.36 1.82 7.67
N MET A 72 19.99 1.90 6.39
CA MET A 72 18.88 2.72 5.90
C MET A 72 17.64 1.87 5.64
N THR A 73 16.48 2.37 6.07
CA THR A 73 15.19 1.73 5.76
C THR A 73 14.79 2.06 4.32
N ILE A 74 14.58 1.02 3.51
CA ILE A 74 14.09 1.12 2.14
C ILE A 74 12.58 0.85 2.14
N SER A 75 11.86 1.60 1.31
CA SER A 75 10.44 1.38 1.05
C SER A 75 10.21 1.21 -0.45
N LEU A 76 9.38 0.23 -0.82
CA LEU A 76 9.03 -0.07 -2.21
C LEU A 76 7.55 0.24 -2.44
N TYR A 77 7.25 0.99 -3.49
CA TYR A 77 5.90 1.40 -3.87
C TYR A 77 5.71 1.30 -5.38
N THR A 78 4.47 1.07 -5.82
CA THR A 78 4.09 1.18 -7.23
C THR A 78 4.18 2.62 -7.70
N ASP A 79 4.66 2.85 -8.92
CA ASP A 79 4.67 4.16 -9.56
C ASP A 79 3.31 4.46 -10.20
N PHE A 80 2.45 5.13 -9.44
CA PHE A 80 1.12 5.54 -9.90
C PHE A 80 1.12 6.95 -10.48
N THR A 81 0.22 7.17 -11.44
CA THR A 81 -0.09 8.52 -11.92
C THR A 81 -0.64 9.41 -10.80
N GLN A 82 -0.49 10.73 -10.93
CA GLN A 82 -1.00 11.68 -9.94
C GLN A 82 -2.50 11.52 -9.68
N GLN A 83 -3.29 11.24 -10.73
CA GLN A 83 -4.73 11.03 -10.60
C GLN A 83 -5.06 9.81 -9.72
N VAL A 84 -4.33 8.71 -9.91
CA VAL A 84 -4.50 7.50 -9.08
C VAL A 84 -4.04 7.77 -7.65
N GLN A 85 -2.90 8.42 -7.45
CA GLN A 85 -2.42 8.78 -6.12
C GLN A 85 -3.43 9.66 -5.38
N GLU A 86 -4.04 10.61 -6.07
CA GLU A 86 -5.05 11.48 -5.49
C GLU A 86 -6.33 10.71 -5.13
N ALA A 87 -6.78 9.80 -5.99
CA ALA A 87 -7.89 8.90 -5.66
C ALA A 87 -7.59 8.06 -4.40
N ILE A 88 -6.37 7.49 -4.29
CA ILE A 88 -5.93 6.74 -3.09
C ILE A 88 -5.92 7.64 -1.85
N ARG A 89 -5.49 8.90 -1.98
CA ARG A 89 -5.43 9.88 -0.88
C ARG A 89 -6.81 10.25 -0.36
N GLN A 90 -7.80 10.39 -1.23
CA GLN A 90 -9.18 10.70 -0.83
C GLN A 90 -9.76 9.64 0.13
N PHE A 91 -9.31 8.38 0.03
CA PHE A 91 -9.70 7.32 0.95
C PHE A 91 -8.98 7.33 2.31
N ILE A 92 -7.98 8.20 2.56
CA ILE A 92 -7.20 8.20 3.82
C ILE A 92 -8.11 8.39 5.04
N THR A 93 -9.00 9.37 5.01
CA THR A 93 -9.93 9.64 6.11
C THR A 93 -10.89 8.48 6.33
N GLY A 94 -11.48 7.94 5.26
CA GLY A 94 -12.38 6.77 5.34
C GLY A 94 -11.67 5.52 5.89
N LYS A 95 -10.42 5.26 5.48
CA LYS A 95 -9.60 4.16 6.02
C LYS A 95 -9.32 4.31 7.51
N ARG A 96 -9.14 5.55 8.01
CA ARG A 96 -9.02 5.78 9.45
C ARG A 96 -10.31 5.41 10.18
N GLN A 97 -11.45 5.88 9.69
CA GLN A 97 -12.75 5.58 10.28
C GLN A 97 -13.08 4.08 10.25
N LEU A 98 -12.75 3.37 9.17
CA LEU A 98 -12.90 1.91 9.10
C LEU A 98 -12.06 1.18 10.15
N ARG A 99 -10.82 1.63 10.40
CA ARG A 99 -9.98 1.08 11.48
C ARG A 99 -10.59 1.34 12.85
N ASP A 100 -11.11 2.54 13.07
CA ASP A 100 -11.75 2.91 14.35
C ASP A 100 -13.02 2.06 14.60
N LEU A 101 -13.74 1.69 13.54
CA LEU A 101 -14.90 0.78 13.57
C LEU A 101 -14.52 -0.72 13.56
N GLN A 102 -13.22 -1.06 13.53
CA GLN A 102 -12.72 -2.44 13.42
C GLN A 102 -13.27 -3.22 12.21
N LEU A 103 -13.60 -2.52 11.12
CA LEU A 103 -14.02 -3.15 9.86
C LEU A 103 -12.79 -3.52 9.03
N GLU A 104 -12.76 -4.76 8.54
CA GLU A 104 -11.72 -5.23 7.63
C GLU A 104 -11.87 -4.55 6.26
N TYR A 105 -10.76 -4.08 5.70
CA TYR A 105 -10.74 -3.48 4.39
C TYR A 105 -9.44 -3.75 3.65
N HIS A 106 -9.52 -3.69 2.32
CA HIS A 106 -8.39 -3.85 1.42
C HIS A 106 -8.42 -2.76 0.35
N MET A 107 -7.27 -2.12 0.10
CA MET A 107 -7.11 -1.22 -1.04
C MET A 107 -6.63 -2.04 -2.24
N LEU A 108 -7.51 -2.21 -3.22
CA LEU A 108 -7.22 -2.88 -4.48
C LEU A 108 -6.61 -1.90 -5.47
N ASP A 109 -5.70 -2.42 -6.28
CA ASP A 109 -5.05 -1.68 -7.36
C ASP A 109 -6.06 -1.26 -8.44
N PRO A 110 -5.96 -0.04 -9.00
CA PRO A 110 -5.11 1.07 -8.56
C PRO A 110 -5.74 1.92 -7.43
N ALA A 111 -7.07 2.01 -7.34
CA ALA A 111 -7.74 2.86 -6.34
C ALA A 111 -9.18 2.42 -6.02
N LYS A 112 -9.38 1.14 -5.68
CA LYS A 112 -10.70 0.62 -5.27
C LYS A 112 -10.64 0.10 -3.85
N LEU A 113 -11.52 0.57 -2.97
CA LEU A 113 -11.57 0.11 -1.58
C LEU A 113 -12.60 -1.03 -1.44
N LEU A 114 -12.15 -2.19 -1.00
CA LEU A 114 -13.00 -3.30 -0.58
C LEU A 114 -13.16 -3.21 0.94
N VAL A 115 -14.40 -3.27 1.43
CA VAL A 115 -14.73 -3.32 2.87
C VAL A 115 -15.54 -4.58 3.12
N MET A 116 -15.19 -5.34 4.16
CA MET A 116 -15.95 -6.51 4.59
C MET A 116 -17.00 -6.10 5.62
N VAL A 117 -18.26 -6.41 5.34
CA VAL A 117 -19.40 -6.15 6.23
C VAL A 117 -20.20 -7.43 6.35
N ASP A 118 -20.30 -7.99 7.55
CA ASP A 118 -21.00 -9.26 7.83
C ASP A 118 -20.61 -10.40 6.86
N GLY A 119 -19.31 -10.51 6.57
CA GLY A 119 -18.76 -11.51 5.65
C GLY A 119 -18.98 -11.22 4.16
N LYS A 120 -19.59 -10.08 3.78
CA LYS A 120 -19.83 -9.69 2.40
C LYS A 120 -18.90 -8.56 1.95
N PRO A 121 -18.25 -8.67 0.77
CA PRO A 121 -17.40 -7.61 0.24
C PRO A 121 -18.24 -6.49 -0.39
N LEU A 122 -17.99 -5.25 0.03
CA LEU A 122 -18.50 -4.03 -0.59
C LEU A 122 -17.36 -3.26 -1.24
N PHE A 123 -17.58 -2.80 -2.48
CA PHE A 123 -16.56 -2.11 -3.27
C PHE A 123 -16.90 -0.62 -3.41
N PHE A 124 -15.90 0.23 -3.16
CA PHE A 124 -16.00 1.67 -3.28
C PHE A 124 -14.94 2.19 -4.26
N THR A 125 -15.41 2.80 -5.34
CA THR A 125 -14.54 3.49 -6.32
C THR A 125 -14.47 5.00 -6.06
N ASP A 126 -15.42 5.54 -5.29
CA ASP A 126 -15.49 6.95 -4.90
C ASP A 126 -15.53 7.08 -3.36
N HIS A 127 -14.70 7.98 -2.82
CA HIS A 127 -14.65 8.28 -1.39
C HIS A 127 -15.97 8.85 -0.86
N LYS A 128 -16.77 9.50 -1.71
CA LYS A 128 -18.08 10.05 -1.32
C LYS A 128 -19.05 8.94 -0.93
N LEU A 129 -19.09 7.85 -1.70
CA LEU A 129 -19.93 6.68 -1.41
C LEU A 129 -19.49 6.02 -0.10
N LEU A 130 -18.18 5.91 0.13
CA LEU A 130 -17.66 5.41 1.40
C LEU A 130 -18.07 6.31 2.58
N THR A 131 -17.98 7.62 2.42
CA THR A 131 -18.35 8.59 3.47
C THR A 131 -19.84 8.48 3.81
N GLN A 132 -20.70 8.31 2.81
CA GLN A 132 -22.13 8.08 3.01
C GLN A 132 -22.39 6.77 3.74
N PHE A 133 -21.73 5.69 3.34
CA PHE A 133 -21.80 4.39 4.01
C PHE A 133 -21.37 4.49 5.49
N LEU A 134 -20.25 5.15 5.77
CA LEU A 134 -19.75 5.32 7.14
C LEU A 134 -20.71 6.13 8.01
N LYS A 135 -21.37 7.16 7.47
CA LYS A 135 -22.41 7.89 8.19
C LYS A 135 -23.59 6.99 8.58
N GLN A 136 -24.03 6.12 7.67
CA GLN A 136 -25.12 5.17 7.93
C GLN A 136 -24.73 4.13 8.98
N GLN A 137 -23.50 3.63 8.91
CA GLN A 137 -22.98 2.68 9.90
C GLN A 137 -22.88 3.32 11.28
N ILE A 138 -22.26 4.50 11.42
CA ILE A 138 -22.12 5.17 12.72
C ILE A 138 -23.50 5.42 13.39
N VAL A 139 -24.52 5.79 12.62
CA VAL A 139 -25.89 5.97 13.12
C VAL A 139 -26.50 4.66 13.61
N GLY A 140 -26.30 3.55 12.88
CA GLY A 140 -26.77 2.22 13.29
C GLY A 140 -26.03 1.67 14.53
N TRP A 141 -24.74 2.00 14.69
CA TRP A 141 -23.92 1.57 15.82
C TRP A 141 -24.27 2.28 17.14
N GLY A 142 -24.86 3.49 17.09
CA GLY A 142 -25.32 4.22 18.27
C GLY A 142 -26.60 3.69 18.92
N GLN A 143 -27.32 2.76 18.27
CA GLN A 143 -28.65 2.30 18.71
C GLN A 143 -28.65 0.86 19.28
N GLY A 144 -27.50 0.16 19.33
CA GLY A 144 -27.45 -1.30 19.55
C GLY A 144 -26.57 -1.81 20.69
N ARG A 145 -26.05 -0.95 21.59
CA ARG A 145 -25.23 -1.39 22.73
C ARG A 145 -25.76 -0.87 24.07
N GLU A 146 -27.01 -1.21 24.36
CA GLU A 146 -27.48 -1.33 25.73
C GLU A 146 -27.73 -2.82 26.00
N MET A 147 -27.10 -3.34 27.06
CA MET A 147 -27.27 -4.67 27.65
C MET A 147 -26.50 -5.85 27.01
N ALA A 148 -25.20 -5.93 27.34
CA ALA A 148 -24.57 -7.23 27.61
C ALA A 148 -23.79 -7.09 28.93
N GLY A 149 -24.40 -7.58 30.00
CA GLY A 149 -23.88 -7.48 31.36
C GLY A 149 -22.58 -8.25 31.56
N THR A 150 -21.79 -7.74 32.48
CA THR A 150 -20.64 -8.41 33.10
C THR A 150 -21.09 -9.71 33.78
N PRO A 151 -20.49 -10.87 33.47
CA PRO A 151 -20.44 -11.98 34.41
C PRO A 151 -19.15 -11.93 35.23
N ALA A 152 -19.30 -12.39 36.47
CA ALA A 152 -18.38 -12.36 37.60
C ALA A 152 -17.06 -13.11 37.40
#